data_AF-A0A318SFL6-F1
#
_entry.id   AF-A0A318SFL6-F1
#
_cell.length_a   1.000
_cell.length_b   1.000
_cell.length_c   1.000
_cell.angle_alpha   90.00
_cell.angle_beta   90.00
_cell.angle_gamma   90.00
#
_symmetry.space_group_name_H-M   'P 1'
#
loop_
_entity.id
_entity.type
_entity.pdbx_description
1 polymer ?
#
loop_
_entity_poly.entity_id
_entity_poly.type
_entity_poly.pdbx_seq_one_letter_code
_entity_poly.pdbx_strand_id
1 'polypeptide(L)'
;MLSLGVAFAQQSTPPSSSPSAETTPAPVPQPEPAPPAPSSPASVPETATPQAAQPLSIVFSEQVPVLVNGLKGTESARQVLALGRDRTAQLRALGVTSSLRADIERFAKTLERDPRDARFEFASATGVWRVVQRGGVKVDVEATLANVASALKDPGAAQANVVYTTSFPKRTLSWFASRGLTHFLGEGNTYYVGSSRARVTNIHAGARHFQDRLFEGKTFSFNAFIGEVSAKNGFVPGLVIAGERTATGIGGGICQVSTTAFRSLYAAGLPIRERRNHSYQVHYYDPQGLDATIYQPSQDLKFDNDTGGSLWFQADWDDADARLSIQVFGKPRAELVEILAPRTLKTQPALADRLVVDRTVAPGRRVQVDWAAPGATIEVVRRFTKNGQVVRSDTLRSVYRPWPNIYLVGPSN
;
A
#
# COMPACT_ATOMS: atom_id res chain seq x y z
N MET A 1 37.21 26.87 6.48
CA MET A 1 38.32 26.76 5.52
C MET A 1 37.73 26.87 4.12
N LEU A 2 38.16 27.92 3.39
CA LEU A 2 38.04 28.28 1.96
C LEU A 2 36.65 28.20 1.28
N SER A 3 35.99 29.31 0.91
CA SER A 3 36.28 30.32 -0.18
C SER A 3 36.07 29.70 -1.58
N LEU A 4 35.31 30.25 -2.55
CA LEU A 4 35.23 31.61 -3.14
C LEU A 4 33.73 32.05 -3.31
N GLY A 5 33.29 33.32 -3.32
CA GLY A 5 33.78 34.56 -3.97
C GLY A 5 33.14 34.69 -5.36
N VAL A 6 32.29 35.67 -5.73
CA VAL A 6 32.52 37.12 -6.02
C VAL A 6 31.14 37.84 -6.10
N ALA A 7 30.78 38.81 -5.22
CA ALA A 7 30.86 40.30 -5.27
C ALA A 7 30.10 40.99 -6.44
N PHE A 8 28.95 41.68 -6.24
CA PHE A 8 28.65 43.01 -5.65
C PHE A 8 28.80 44.21 -6.62
N ALA A 9 27.72 45.00 -6.78
CA ALA A 9 27.71 46.47 -6.64
C ALA A 9 26.28 47.05 -6.68
N GLN A 10 25.84 47.61 -5.54
CA GLN A 10 24.81 48.64 -5.44
C GLN A 10 25.51 50.00 -5.30
N GLN A 11 24.89 51.09 -5.74
CA GLN A 11 25.04 52.41 -5.12
C GLN A 11 23.79 53.29 -5.37
N SER A 12 23.55 54.17 -4.41
CA SER A 12 22.29 54.84 -4.04
C SER A 12 22.31 56.36 -4.27
N THR A 13 21.17 56.92 -4.75
CA THR A 13 20.42 58.23 -4.53
C THR A 13 21.04 59.42 -3.74
N PRO A 14 20.51 60.69 -3.68
CA PRO A 14 19.31 61.41 -4.24
C PRO A 14 19.63 62.92 -4.65
N PRO A 15 18.78 64.00 -4.51
CA PRO A 15 17.35 64.30 -4.86
C PRO A 15 17.09 65.59 -5.72
N SER A 16 15.82 65.72 -6.18
CA SER A 16 14.93 66.90 -6.41
C SER A 16 15.42 68.25 -6.99
N SER A 17 14.76 68.71 -8.08
CA SER A 17 14.25 70.09 -8.24
C SER A 17 13.23 70.23 -9.39
N SER A 18 12.31 71.19 -9.26
CA SER A 18 11.47 71.84 -10.29
C SER A 18 11.55 73.36 -10.02
N PRO A 19 11.06 74.32 -10.84
CA PRO A 19 10.32 74.26 -12.12
C PRO A 19 10.82 75.27 -13.21
N SER A 20 10.22 75.24 -14.43
CA SER A 20 9.71 76.42 -15.22
C SER A 20 9.71 76.21 -16.75
N ALA A 21 8.74 76.91 -17.37
CA ALA A 21 8.27 76.96 -18.78
C ALA A 21 9.37 77.22 -19.84
N GLU A 22 9.19 77.08 -21.17
CA GLU A 22 8.07 77.47 -22.05
C GLU A 22 8.36 76.98 -23.50
N THR A 23 7.34 77.08 -24.37
CA THR A 23 7.33 77.16 -25.86
C THR A 23 6.77 75.97 -26.67
N THR A 24 5.57 76.21 -27.19
CA THR A 24 4.81 75.50 -28.23
C THR A 24 5.39 75.68 -29.64
N PRO A 25 5.27 74.66 -30.52
CA PRO A 25 5.03 74.88 -31.94
C PRO A 25 3.76 74.19 -32.50
N ALA A 26 3.34 74.69 -33.66
CA ALA A 26 2.06 74.62 -34.37
C ALA A 26 1.57 73.23 -34.88
N PRO A 27 0.29 73.08 -35.29
CA PRO A 27 -0.33 71.79 -35.60
C PRO A 27 -0.14 71.35 -37.07
N VAL A 28 -0.14 70.03 -37.30
CA VAL A 28 -0.08 69.36 -38.61
C VAL A 28 -1.37 68.52 -38.81
N PRO A 29 -1.95 68.41 -40.03
CA PRO A 29 -3.36 68.05 -40.25
C PRO A 29 -3.71 66.55 -40.14
N GLN A 30 -4.95 66.25 -39.74
CA GLN A 30 -5.56 64.91 -39.74
C GLN A 30 -6.01 64.47 -41.15
N PRO A 31 -5.83 63.19 -41.54
CA PRO A 31 -6.45 62.61 -42.72
C PRO A 31 -7.90 62.12 -42.48
N GLU A 32 -8.69 62.22 -43.55
CA GLU A 32 -10.15 62.04 -43.67
C GLU A 32 -10.64 60.58 -43.47
N PRO A 33 -11.86 60.34 -42.92
CA PRO A 33 -12.36 58.99 -42.66
C PRO A 33 -13.03 58.33 -43.89
N ALA A 34 -12.79 57.02 -44.04
CA ALA A 34 -13.38 56.17 -45.09
C ALA A 34 -14.89 55.88 -44.85
N PRO A 35 -15.69 55.67 -45.92
CA PRO A 35 -17.15 55.53 -45.85
C PRO A 35 -17.64 54.18 -45.30
N PRO A 36 -18.87 54.11 -44.75
CA PRO A 36 -19.41 52.92 -44.09
C PRO A 36 -19.89 51.84 -45.08
N ALA A 37 -19.73 50.57 -44.69
CA ALA A 37 -20.23 49.41 -45.41
C ALA A 37 -21.74 49.16 -45.15
N PRO A 38 -22.50 48.60 -46.12
CA PRO A 38 -23.96 48.43 -46.03
C PRO A 38 -24.40 47.27 -45.13
N SER A 39 -25.54 47.46 -44.47
CA SER A 39 -26.21 46.52 -43.55
C SER A 39 -26.85 45.32 -44.25
N SER A 40 -26.62 44.10 -43.73
CA SER A 40 -27.29 42.86 -44.16
C SER A 40 -28.71 42.71 -43.57
N PRO A 41 -29.65 42.06 -44.29
CA PRO A 41 -31.05 41.94 -43.89
C PRO A 41 -31.31 40.87 -42.82
N ALA A 42 -32.42 41.04 -42.10
CA ALA A 42 -32.87 40.24 -40.96
C ALA A 42 -33.11 38.75 -41.27
N SER A 43 -32.67 37.88 -40.36
CA SER A 43 -32.87 36.43 -40.37
C SER A 43 -34.32 36.04 -40.04
N VAL A 44 -34.90 35.17 -40.86
CA VAL A 44 -36.20 34.50 -40.62
C VAL A 44 -36.04 33.49 -39.47
N PRO A 45 -37.06 33.24 -38.61
CA PRO A 45 -36.94 32.28 -37.52
C PRO A 45 -36.80 30.85 -38.08
N GLU A 46 -35.68 30.21 -37.77
CA GLU A 46 -35.44 28.81 -38.04
C GLU A 46 -36.40 27.96 -37.20
N THR A 47 -37.26 27.17 -37.85
CA THR A 47 -38.15 26.21 -37.21
C THR A 47 -37.32 25.24 -36.39
N ALA A 48 -37.52 25.22 -35.08
CA ALA A 48 -36.80 24.35 -34.14
C ALA A 48 -36.85 22.89 -34.60
N THR A 49 -35.69 22.37 -35.01
CA THR A 49 -35.48 20.94 -35.21
C THR A 49 -35.78 20.22 -33.90
N PRO A 50 -36.39 19.01 -33.88
CA PRO A 50 -36.58 18.26 -32.66
C PRO A 50 -35.22 18.07 -31.99
N GLN A 51 -35.05 18.67 -30.81
CA GLN A 51 -33.79 18.58 -30.06
C GLN A 51 -33.48 17.10 -29.85
N ALA A 52 -32.41 16.60 -30.48
CA ALA A 52 -31.98 15.22 -30.34
C ALA A 52 -31.88 14.88 -28.84
N ALA A 53 -32.50 13.77 -28.43
CA ALA A 53 -32.57 13.42 -27.02
C ALA A 53 -31.15 13.36 -26.42
N GLN A 54 -30.92 14.17 -25.39
CA GLN A 54 -29.69 14.12 -24.61
C GLN A 54 -29.55 12.72 -24.00
N PRO A 55 -28.34 12.12 -23.98
CA PRO A 55 -28.14 10.83 -23.34
C PRO A 55 -28.40 10.93 -21.83
N LEU A 56 -28.94 9.87 -21.24
CA LEU A 56 -29.22 9.79 -19.81
C LEU A 56 -28.20 8.90 -19.11
N SER A 57 -27.67 9.34 -17.97
CA SER A 57 -26.80 8.53 -17.11
C SER A 57 -27.48 8.18 -15.80
N ILE A 58 -27.43 6.92 -15.39
CA ILE A 58 -27.86 6.47 -14.07
C ILE A 58 -26.62 6.44 -13.18
N VAL A 59 -26.59 7.31 -12.17
CA VAL A 59 -25.39 7.65 -11.41
C VAL A 59 -25.49 7.14 -9.98
N PHE A 60 -24.54 6.31 -9.59
CA PHE A 60 -24.26 5.99 -8.20
C PHE A 60 -23.15 6.90 -7.69
N SER A 61 -23.40 7.60 -6.60
CA SER A 61 -22.43 8.47 -5.93
C SER A 61 -22.45 8.20 -4.43
N GLU A 62 -21.29 7.97 -3.85
CA GLU A 62 -21.08 7.68 -2.43
C GLU A 62 -19.96 8.55 -1.87
N GLN A 63 -20.14 9.03 -0.64
CA GLN A 63 -19.08 9.66 0.15
C GLN A 63 -18.48 8.61 1.08
N VAL A 64 -17.33 8.06 0.69
CA VAL A 64 -16.63 7.01 1.45
C VAL A 64 -15.85 7.67 2.59
N PRO A 65 -16.16 7.38 3.86
CA PRO A 65 -15.41 7.94 4.97
C PRO A 65 -13.95 7.48 4.95
N VAL A 66 -13.04 8.42 5.17
CA VAL A 66 -11.60 8.16 5.33
C VAL A 66 -11.00 8.83 6.57
N LEU A 67 -9.91 8.28 7.06
CA LEU A 67 -9.06 8.88 8.10
C LEU A 67 -7.64 9.01 7.55
N VAL A 68 -7.17 10.24 7.37
CA VAL A 68 -5.84 10.57 6.84
C VAL A 68 -5.08 11.31 7.92
N ASN A 69 -3.96 10.75 8.41
CA ASN A 69 -3.14 11.37 9.45
C ASN A 69 -3.93 11.82 10.70
N GLY A 70 -4.99 11.08 11.04
CA GLY A 70 -5.88 11.37 12.18
C GLY A 70 -7.02 12.36 11.88
N LEU A 71 -7.09 12.92 10.67
CA LEU A 71 -8.17 13.81 10.24
C LEU A 71 -9.24 13.00 9.50
N LYS A 72 -10.50 13.16 9.93
CA LYS A 72 -11.65 12.55 9.26
C LYS A 72 -12.00 13.34 8.00
N GLY A 73 -12.32 12.64 6.93
CA GLY A 73 -12.79 13.21 5.67
C GLY A 73 -13.63 12.21 4.89
N THR A 74 -13.91 12.54 3.64
CA THR A 74 -14.60 11.64 2.70
C THR A 74 -13.93 11.66 1.34
N GLU A 75 -14.00 10.52 0.65
CA GLU A 75 -13.61 10.38 -0.75
C GLU A 75 -14.85 10.07 -1.59
N SER A 76 -14.98 10.72 -2.74
CA SER A 76 -16.11 10.45 -3.64
C SER A 76 -15.87 9.18 -4.44
N ALA A 77 -16.76 8.20 -4.34
CA ALA A 77 -16.84 7.06 -5.23
C ALA A 77 -18.01 7.25 -6.19
N ARG A 78 -17.77 7.09 -7.49
CA ARG A 78 -18.77 7.28 -8.54
C ARG A 78 -18.75 6.13 -9.54
N GLN A 79 -19.92 5.60 -9.85
CA GLN A 79 -20.13 4.66 -10.96
C GLN A 79 -21.31 5.12 -11.80
N VAL A 80 -21.26 4.84 -13.09
CA VAL A 80 -22.26 5.31 -14.05
C VAL A 80 -22.69 4.18 -14.97
N LEU A 81 -24.00 3.96 -15.08
CA LEU A 81 -24.62 3.26 -16.19
C LEU A 81 -25.04 4.30 -17.22
N ALA A 82 -24.33 4.35 -18.35
CA ALA A 82 -24.64 5.28 -19.44
C ALA A 82 -25.70 4.68 -20.37
N LEU A 83 -26.79 5.41 -20.61
CA LEU A 83 -27.78 5.09 -21.64
C LEU A 83 -27.47 5.94 -22.88
N GLY A 84 -27.20 5.28 -24.00
CA GLY A 84 -26.95 5.96 -25.27
C GLY A 84 -28.13 6.83 -25.71
N ARG A 85 -27.91 7.72 -26.69
CA ARG A 85 -28.93 8.65 -27.19
C ARG A 85 -30.17 7.92 -27.70
N ASP A 86 -30.00 6.93 -28.57
CA ASP A 86 -31.12 6.18 -29.15
C ASP A 86 -31.92 5.43 -28.08
N ARG A 87 -31.21 4.80 -27.14
CA ARG A 87 -31.82 4.13 -25.99
C ARG A 87 -32.59 5.10 -25.12
N THR A 88 -32.04 6.29 -24.88
CA THR A 88 -32.70 7.35 -24.10
C THR A 88 -33.94 7.85 -24.83
N ALA A 89 -33.88 8.09 -26.15
CA ALA A 89 -35.02 8.50 -26.95
C ALA A 89 -36.17 7.47 -26.92
N GLN A 90 -35.85 6.18 -27.07
CA GLN A 90 -36.82 5.09 -26.93
C GLN A 90 -37.47 5.07 -25.55
N LEU A 91 -36.68 5.19 -24.48
CA LEU A 91 -37.18 5.20 -23.11
C LEU A 91 -37.99 6.46 -22.78
N ARG A 92 -37.69 7.62 -23.37
CA ARG A 92 -38.52 8.83 -23.23
C ARG A 92 -39.90 8.65 -23.88
N ALA A 93 -39.98 7.91 -24.98
CA ALA A 93 -41.24 7.59 -25.65
C ALA A 93 -42.05 6.50 -24.93
N LEU A 94 -41.38 5.45 -24.42
CA LEU A 94 -42.01 4.27 -23.84
C LEU A 94 -42.15 4.31 -22.30
N GLY A 95 -41.40 5.20 -21.64
CA GLY A 95 -41.24 5.20 -20.19
C GLY A 95 -40.37 4.05 -19.69
N VAL A 96 -40.64 3.60 -18.45
CA VAL A 96 -39.93 2.49 -17.83
C VAL A 96 -40.33 1.17 -18.50
N THR A 97 -39.32 0.44 -19.00
CA THR A 97 -39.52 -0.87 -19.65
C THR A 97 -38.91 -2.00 -18.82
N SER A 98 -39.34 -3.23 -19.07
CA SER A 98 -38.72 -4.44 -18.48
C SER A 98 -37.22 -4.53 -18.78
N SER A 99 -36.81 -4.12 -19.98
CA SER A 99 -35.39 -4.07 -20.36
C SER A 99 -34.59 -3.04 -19.54
N LEU A 100 -35.15 -1.85 -19.26
CA LEU A 100 -34.50 -0.86 -18.39
C LEU A 100 -34.38 -1.36 -16.95
N ARG A 101 -35.40 -2.06 -16.43
CA ARG A 101 -35.33 -2.73 -15.13
C ARG A 101 -34.17 -3.72 -15.08
N ALA A 102 -34.04 -4.57 -16.10
CA ALA A 102 -32.94 -5.54 -16.18
C ALA A 102 -31.55 -4.85 -16.25
N ASP A 103 -31.44 -3.70 -16.93
CA ASP A 103 -30.21 -2.89 -16.97
C ASP A 103 -29.86 -2.37 -15.56
N ILE A 104 -30.84 -1.83 -14.83
CA ILE A 104 -30.66 -1.32 -13.46
C ILE A 104 -30.34 -2.45 -12.47
N GLU A 105 -31.00 -3.61 -12.57
CA GLU A 105 -30.70 -4.76 -11.71
C GLU A 105 -29.28 -5.29 -11.95
N ARG A 106 -28.80 -5.29 -13.20
CA ARG A 106 -27.43 -5.66 -13.51
C ARG A 106 -26.44 -4.66 -12.94
N PHE A 107 -26.73 -3.37 -13.07
CA PHE A 107 -25.90 -2.32 -12.48
C PHE A 107 -25.92 -2.37 -10.95
N ALA A 108 -27.07 -2.61 -10.33
CA ALA A 108 -27.19 -2.81 -8.89
C ALA A 108 -26.25 -3.91 -8.40
N LYS A 109 -26.19 -5.06 -9.09
CA LYS A 109 -25.27 -6.16 -8.73
C LYS A 109 -23.78 -5.78 -8.76
N THR A 110 -23.37 -4.75 -9.50
CA THR A 110 -21.98 -4.26 -9.47
C THR A 110 -21.72 -3.25 -8.35
N LEU A 111 -22.78 -2.69 -7.75
CA LEU A 111 -22.73 -1.72 -6.66
C LEU A 111 -22.91 -2.38 -5.29
N GLU A 112 -23.80 -3.36 -5.22
CA GLU A 112 -24.21 -4.02 -4.00
C GLU A 112 -23.06 -4.79 -3.36
N ARG A 113 -22.93 -4.62 -2.04
CA ARG A 113 -21.87 -5.23 -1.25
C ARG A 113 -22.22 -5.24 0.23
N ASP A 114 -21.69 -6.23 0.93
CA ASP A 114 -21.69 -6.24 2.38
C ASP A 114 -20.72 -5.19 2.95
N PRO A 115 -20.96 -4.68 4.17
CA PRO A 115 -20.06 -3.76 4.83
C PRO A 115 -18.69 -4.41 5.06
N ARG A 116 -17.63 -3.66 4.79
CA ARG A 116 -16.24 -4.13 5.00
C ARG A 116 -15.60 -3.36 6.14
N ASP A 117 -15.02 -4.10 7.06
CA ASP A 117 -14.27 -3.54 8.18
C ASP A 117 -13.21 -2.55 7.69
N ALA A 118 -13.14 -1.41 8.38
CA ALA A 118 -12.20 -0.36 8.04
C ALA A 118 -10.76 -0.89 8.08
N ARG A 119 -9.94 -0.45 7.13
CA ARG A 119 -8.56 -0.91 6.95
C ARG A 119 -7.70 0.23 6.41
N PHE A 120 -6.40 0.21 6.72
CA PHE A 120 -5.46 1.10 6.05
C PHE A 120 -5.24 0.68 4.60
N GLU A 121 -5.28 1.67 3.70
CA GLU A 121 -5.02 1.53 2.28
C GLU A 121 -4.09 2.64 1.81
N PHE A 122 -3.17 2.28 0.93
CA PHE A 122 -2.25 3.24 0.32
C PHE A 122 -2.95 3.97 -0.83
N ALA A 123 -3.02 5.30 -0.75
CA ALA A 123 -3.51 6.13 -1.85
C ALA A 123 -2.34 6.48 -2.78
N SER A 124 -2.13 5.72 -3.85
CA SER A 124 -1.01 5.96 -4.78
C SER A 124 -1.01 7.37 -5.38
N ALA A 125 -2.19 7.97 -5.58
CA ALA A 125 -2.33 9.32 -6.13
C ALA A 125 -1.78 10.41 -5.21
N THR A 126 -1.82 10.20 -3.89
CA THR A 126 -1.33 11.18 -2.89
C THR A 126 -0.08 10.72 -2.16
N GLY A 127 0.29 9.45 -2.30
CA GLY A 127 1.41 8.82 -1.59
C GLY A 127 1.17 8.61 -0.10
N VAL A 128 -0.08 8.60 0.35
CA VAL A 128 -0.43 8.59 1.79
C VAL A 128 -1.27 7.36 2.16
N TRP A 129 -0.96 6.77 3.30
CA TRP A 129 -1.80 5.76 3.93
C TRP A 129 -3.02 6.38 4.61
N ARG A 130 -4.18 5.76 4.43
CA ARG A 130 -5.43 6.21 5.05
C ARG A 130 -6.28 5.05 5.49
N VAL A 131 -7.02 5.20 6.57
CA VAL A 131 -8.06 4.21 6.90
C VAL A 131 -9.27 4.48 6.02
N VAL A 132 -9.76 3.46 5.33
CA VAL A 132 -10.96 3.54 4.49
C VAL A 132 -12.06 2.70 5.12
N GLN A 133 -13.26 3.26 5.25
CA GLN A 133 -14.44 2.54 5.73
C GLN A 133 -15.47 2.44 4.61
N ARG A 134 -15.70 1.23 4.10
CA ARG A 134 -16.73 1.00 3.09
C ARG A 134 -17.96 0.41 3.74
N GLY A 135 -19.04 1.19 3.76
CA GLY A 135 -20.35 0.69 4.17
C GLY A 135 -20.86 -0.37 3.21
N GLY A 136 -21.82 -1.17 3.69
CA GLY A 136 -22.62 -2.01 2.82
C GLY A 136 -23.46 -1.13 1.91
N VAL A 137 -23.77 -1.61 0.72
CA VAL A 137 -24.62 -0.92 -0.25
C VAL A 137 -25.69 -1.90 -0.67
N LYS A 138 -26.95 -1.50 -0.53
CA LYS A 138 -28.10 -2.23 -1.07
C LYS A 138 -28.93 -1.27 -1.89
N VAL A 139 -29.12 -1.57 -3.17
CA VAL A 139 -29.79 -0.68 -4.11
C VAL A 139 -31.30 -0.86 -3.99
N ASP A 140 -32.02 0.26 -3.91
CA ASP A 140 -33.47 0.27 -4.06
C ASP A 140 -33.80 0.42 -5.55
N VAL A 141 -34.07 -0.73 -6.19
CA VAL A 141 -34.35 -0.78 -7.64
C VAL A 141 -35.62 -0.02 -7.98
N GLU A 142 -36.67 -0.09 -7.15
CA GLU A 142 -37.94 0.59 -7.41
C GLU A 142 -37.79 2.11 -7.29
N ALA A 143 -37.15 2.59 -6.23
CA ALA A 143 -36.91 4.01 -6.06
C ALA A 143 -35.93 4.56 -7.13
N THR A 144 -34.94 3.76 -7.54
CA THR A 144 -34.06 4.11 -8.67
C THR A 144 -34.84 4.20 -9.98
N LEU A 145 -35.74 3.24 -10.26
CA LEU A 145 -36.62 3.30 -11.42
C LEU A 145 -37.53 4.52 -11.40
N ALA A 146 -38.04 4.91 -10.23
CA ALA A 146 -38.83 6.13 -10.07
C ALA A 146 -38.02 7.40 -10.40
N ASN A 147 -36.76 7.48 -9.94
CA ASN A 147 -35.86 8.58 -10.30
C ASN A 147 -35.60 8.64 -11.81
N VAL A 148 -35.36 7.49 -12.44
CA VAL A 148 -35.17 7.40 -13.89
C VAL A 148 -36.45 7.78 -14.64
N ALA A 149 -37.61 7.31 -14.20
CA ALA A 149 -38.90 7.68 -14.78
C ALA A 149 -39.14 9.19 -14.73
N SER A 150 -38.76 9.84 -13.62
CA SER A 150 -38.82 11.31 -13.51
C SER A 150 -37.87 11.99 -14.49
N ALA A 151 -36.62 11.52 -14.59
CA ALA A 151 -35.64 12.08 -15.53
C ALA A 151 -36.03 11.87 -17.01
N LEU A 152 -36.71 10.77 -17.34
CA LEU A 152 -37.20 10.53 -18.71
C LEU A 152 -38.31 11.52 -19.11
N LYS A 153 -39.07 12.07 -18.16
CA LYS A 153 -40.12 13.07 -18.42
C LYS A 153 -39.55 14.47 -18.66
N ASP A 154 -38.32 14.74 -18.24
CA ASP A 154 -37.63 16.01 -18.44
C ASP A 154 -36.66 15.90 -19.64
N PRO A 155 -36.94 16.56 -20.78
CA PRO A 155 -36.06 16.53 -21.95
C PRO A 155 -34.64 17.06 -21.68
N GLY A 156 -34.48 17.93 -20.68
CA GLY A 156 -33.20 18.52 -20.26
C GLY A 156 -32.42 17.68 -19.25
N ALA A 157 -33.05 16.69 -18.61
CA ALA A 157 -32.36 15.85 -17.63
C ALA A 157 -31.34 14.93 -18.32
N ALA A 158 -30.08 15.04 -17.87
CA ALA A 158 -28.97 14.21 -18.33
C ALA A 158 -28.60 13.10 -17.32
N GLN A 159 -29.15 13.14 -16.10
CA GLN A 159 -28.80 12.19 -15.04
C GLN A 159 -30.00 11.80 -14.17
N ALA A 160 -29.97 10.58 -13.67
CA ALA A 160 -30.84 10.07 -12.61
C ALA A 160 -29.99 9.38 -11.54
N ASN A 161 -30.31 9.59 -10.26
CA ASN A 161 -29.52 9.04 -9.16
C ASN A 161 -30.00 7.63 -8.77
N VAL A 162 -29.06 6.73 -8.50
CA VAL A 162 -29.32 5.47 -7.82
C VAL A 162 -29.74 5.75 -6.38
N VAL A 163 -30.82 5.12 -5.95
CA VAL A 163 -31.27 5.12 -4.55
C VAL A 163 -30.73 3.87 -3.87
N TYR A 164 -30.13 4.02 -2.69
CA TYR A 164 -29.54 2.92 -1.97
C TYR A 164 -29.58 3.17 -0.46
N THR A 165 -29.46 2.08 0.29
CA THR A 165 -29.26 2.09 1.75
C THR A 165 -27.85 1.63 2.07
N THR A 166 -27.35 2.08 3.23
CA THR A 166 -26.03 1.69 3.71
C THR A 166 -26.08 1.05 5.10
N SER A 167 -25.14 0.14 5.35
CA SER A 167 -24.93 -0.49 6.65
C SER A 167 -23.50 -0.28 7.12
N PHE A 168 -23.31 -0.20 8.44
CA PHE A 168 -21.99 0.03 9.03
C PHE A 168 -21.20 -1.28 9.21
N PRO A 169 -19.88 -1.25 9.01
CA PRO A 169 -19.02 -2.37 9.38
C PRO A 169 -18.81 -2.44 10.89
N LYS A 170 -18.30 -3.59 11.36
CA LYS A 170 -18.02 -3.81 12.79
C LYS A 170 -16.84 -2.95 13.24
N ARG A 171 -15.77 -2.91 12.44
CA ARG A 171 -14.61 -2.05 12.67
C ARG A 171 -14.75 -0.76 11.86
N THR A 172 -14.85 0.37 12.53
CA THR A 172 -15.12 1.68 11.93
C THR A 172 -13.88 2.60 11.95
N LEU A 173 -13.92 3.72 11.24
CA LEU A 173 -12.88 4.77 11.33
C LEU A 173 -12.69 5.27 12.77
N SER A 174 -13.80 5.46 13.49
CA SER A 174 -13.77 5.93 14.87
C SER A 174 -13.09 4.91 15.80
N TRP A 175 -13.18 3.61 15.48
CA TRP A 175 -12.45 2.56 16.20
C TRP A 175 -10.93 2.72 16.08
N PHE A 176 -10.43 3.09 14.90
CA PHE A 176 -9.00 3.39 14.68
C PHE A 176 -8.58 4.69 15.36
N ALA A 177 -9.34 5.77 15.13
CA ALA A 177 -9.03 7.09 15.69
C ALA A 177 -9.00 7.08 17.22
N SER A 178 -9.95 6.40 17.88
CA SER A 178 -10.01 6.29 19.35
C SER A 178 -8.83 5.53 19.97
N ARG A 179 -8.13 4.69 19.18
CA ARG A 179 -6.93 3.94 19.61
C ARG A 179 -5.62 4.64 19.23
N GLY A 180 -5.69 5.81 18.59
CA GLY A 180 -4.52 6.51 18.07
C GLY A 180 -3.85 5.79 16.90
N LEU A 181 -4.55 4.87 16.22
CA LEU A 181 -4.08 4.17 15.04
C LEU A 181 -4.33 5.07 13.82
N THR A 182 -3.42 6.00 13.55
CA THR A 182 -3.66 7.08 12.58
C THR A 182 -2.58 7.19 11.51
N HIS A 183 -1.40 6.60 11.73
CA HIS A 183 -0.24 6.74 10.85
C HIS A 183 0.41 5.39 10.54
N PHE A 184 0.95 5.28 9.33
CA PHE A 184 1.88 4.23 8.95
C PHE A 184 3.20 4.43 9.69
N LEU A 185 3.75 3.34 10.25
CA LEU A 185 5.02 3.37 10.96
C LEU A 185 6.12 2.63 10.20
N GLY A 186 5.81 1.48 9.59
CA GLY A 186 6.81 0.69 8.89
C GLY A 186 6.21 -0.46 8.09
N GLU A 187 7.00 -0.98 7.16
CA GLU A 187 6.68 -2.14 6.35
C GLU A 187 7.89 -3.07 6.28
N GLY A 188 7.61 -4.37 6.30
CA GLY A 188 8.57 -5.40 5.94
C GLY A 188 8.08 -6.18 4.73
N ASN A 189 8.99 -6.49 3.81
CA ASN A 189 8.74 -7.32 2.65
C ASN A 189 9.72 -8.50 2.61
N THR A 190 9.25 -9.67 2.16
CA THR A 190 10.07 -10.86 1.88
C THR A 190 9.48 -11.61 0.69
N TYR A 191 10.31 -12.42 0.03
CA TYR A 191 9.89 -13.16 -1.16
C TYR A 191 10.04 -14.67 -0.94
N TYR A 192 9.18 -15.44 -1.57
CA TYR A 192 9.14 -16.90 -1.49
C TYR A 192 9.13 -17.57 -2.88
N VAL A 193 9.68 -16.90 -3.89
CA VAL A 193 9.89 -17.45 -5.24
C VAL A 193 10.60 -18.80 -5.16
N GLY A 194 10.08 -19.80 -5.89
CA GLY A 194 10.63 -21.16 -5.91
C GLY A 194 10.35 -21.99 -4.65
N SER A 195 9.57 -21.48 -3.70
CA SER A 195 9.20 -22.25 -2.51
C SER A 195 8.26 -23.41 -2.82
N SER A 196 8.41 -24.51 -2.08
CA SER A 196 7.46 -25.62 -2.16
C SER A 196 6.07 -25.21 -1.66
N ARG A 197 5.03 -25.89 -2.14
CA ARG A 197 3.63 -25.65 -1.70
C ARG A 197 3.46 -25.74 -0.18
N ALA A 198 4.16 -26.68 0.46
CA ALA A 198 4.15 -26.82 1.92
C ALA A 198 4.72 -25.59 2.63
N ARG A 199 5.84 -25.05 2.13
CA ARG A 199 6.45 -23.83 2.67
C ARG A 199 5.54 -22.62 2.50
N VAL A 200 4.94 -22.44 1.32
CA VAL A 200 3.97 -21.35 1.06
C VAL A 200 2.75 -21.47 1.99
N THR A 201 2.22 -22.68 2.17
CA THR A 201 1.11 -22.93 3.11
C THR A 201 1.44 -22.48 4.53
N ASN A 202 2.65 -22.79 5.01
CA ASN A 202 3.12 -22.38 6.33
C ASN A 202 3.33 -20.86 6.45
N ILE A 203 3.83 -20.22 5.38
CA ILE A 203 3.99 -18.76 5.33
C ILE A 203 2.61 -18.09 5.47
N HIS A 204 1.61 -18.55 4.71
CA HIS A 204 0.25 -18.02 4.79
C HIS A 204 -0.39 -18.29 6.15
N ALA A 205 -0.19 -19.48 6.73
CA ALA A 205 -0.67 -19.80 8.08
C ALA A 205 -0.10 -18.81 9.11
N GLY A 206 1.22 -18.58 9.10
CA GLY A 206 1.85 -17.60 9.99
C GLY A 206 1.41 -16.15 9.72
N ALA A 207 1.32 -15.75 8.45
CA ALA A 207 0.96 -14.39 8.05
C ALA A 207 -0.48 -14.00 8.44
N ARG A 208 -1.41 -14.96 8.47
CA ARG A 208 -2.80 -14.74 8.90
C ARG A 208 -2.92 -14.16 10.32
N HIS A 209 -1.96 -14.44 11.20
CA HIS A 209 -1.95 -13.86 12.56
C HIS A 209 -1.67 -12.35 12.57
N PHE A 210 -1.13 -11.81 11.47
CA PHE A 210 -0.88 -10.38 11.27
C PHE A 210 -1.95 -9.70 10.40
N GLN A 211 -2.93 -10.45 9.88
CA GLN A 211 -4.02 -9.86 9.10
C GLN A 211 -4.97 -9.10 10.03
N ASP A 212 -4.96 -7.77 9.90
CA ASP A 212 -5.87 -6.87 10.59
C ASP A 212 -5.88 -7.09 12.12
N ARG A 213 -4.70 -7.07 12.72
CA ARG A 213 -4.49 -7.47 14.11
C ARG A 213 -4.02 -6.30 14.99
N LEU A 214 -4.77 -6.07 16.07
CA LEU A 214 -4.40 -5.13 17.13
C LEU A 214 -3.41 -5.74 18.11
N PHE A 215 -2.42 -4.95 18.52
CA PHE A 215 -1.50 -5.24 19.61
C PHE A 215 -1.46 -4.06 20.59
N GLU A 216 -1.72 -4.31 21.88
CA GLU A 216 -1.81 -3.27 22.93
C GLU A 216 -0.76 -3.45 24.04
N GLY A 217 0.18 -4.38 23.85
CA GLY A 217 1.21 -4.69 24.84
C GLY A 217 2.40 -3.72 24.81
N LYS A 218 3.21 -3.78 25.88
CA LYS A 218 4.50 -3.06 25.96
C LYS A 218 5.65 -3.80 25.28
N THR A 219 5.61 -5.13 25.26
CA THR A 219 6.63 -5.95 24.61
C THR A 219 5.94 -6.90 23.64
N PHE A 220 6.21 -6.71 22.35
CA PHE A 220 5.80 -7.63 21.31
C PHE A 220 6.67 -8.89 21.39
N SER A 221 6.05 -10.06 21.30
CA SER A 221 6.71 -11.36 21.17
C SER A 221 6.11 -12.04 19.96
N PHE A 222 6.93 -12.38 18.97
CA PHE A 222 6.46 -13.03 17.75
C PHE A 222 5.81 -14.37 18.08
N ASN A 223 6.46 -15.20 18.90
CA ASN A 223 5.94 -16.50 19.29
C ASN A 223 4.60 -16.39 20.02
N ALA A 224 4.45 -15.43 20.94
CA ALA A 224 3.17 -15.20 21.61
C ALA A 224 2.09 -14.66 20.65
N PHE A 225 2.48 -13.85 19.66
CA PHE A 225 1.57 -13.23 18.71
C PHE A 225 0.99 -14.22 17.71
N ILE A 226 1.80 -15.15 17.21
CA ILE A 226 1.35 -16.19 16.28
C ILE A 226 0.79 -17.43 17.00
N GLY A 227 1.12 -17.64 18.27
CA GLY A 227 0.75 -18.84 19.01
C GLY A 227 1.55 -20.08 18.58
N GLU A 228 1.04 -21.26 18.91
CA GLU A 228 1.71 -22.53 18.66
C GLU A 228 1.81 -22.84 17.15
N VAL A 229 3.02 -23.20 16.68
CA VAL A 229 3.22 -23.71 15.32
C VAL A 229 2.85 -25.20 15.25
N SER A 230 1.56 -25.49 15.08
CA SER A 230 1.02 -26.86 15.07
C SER A 230 0.04 -27.11 13.92
N ALA A 231 -0.22 -28.39 13.62
CA ALA A 231 -1.17 -28.77 12.57
C ALA A 231 -2.58 -28.22 12.80
N LYS A 232 -2.99 -28.11 14.08
CA LYS A 232 -4.27 -27.51 14.49
C LYS A 232 -4.39 -26.05 14.06
N ASN A 233 -3.28 -25.32 14.00
CA ASN A 233 -3.23 -23.91 13.61
C ASN A 233 -2.94 -23.73 12.10
N GLY A 234 -3.14 -24.78 11.30
CA GLY A 234 -3.04 -24.72 9.84
C GLY A 234 -1.62 -24.87 9.27
N PHE A 235 -0.64 -25.19 10.13
CA PHE A 235 0.72 -25.50 9.68
C PHE A 235 0.83 -26.94 9.18
N VAL A 236 1.68 -27.16 8.20
CA VAL A 236 1.94 -28.47 7.59
C VAL A 236 3.42 -28.86 7.72
N PRO A 237 3.76 -30.16 7.64
CA PRO A 237 5.14 -30.59 7.55
C PRO A 237 5.85 -29.94 6.35
N GLY A 238 7.02 -29.36 6.60
CA GLY A 238 7.89 -28.74 5.60
C GLY A 238 9.35 -28.86 6.01
N LEU A 239 10.26 -28.34 5.19
CA LEU A 239 11.68 -28.33 5.53
C LEU A 239 11.95 -27.28 6.62
N VAL A 240 12.60 -27.70 7.69
CA VAL A 240 13.07 -26.88 8.80
C VAL A 240 14.58 -27.02 8.93
N ILE A 241 15.25 -25.96 9.37
CA ILE A 241 16.67 -26.01 9.71
C ILE A 241 16.76 -26.41 11.18
N ALA A 242 17.31 -27.58 11.46
CA ALA A 242 17.47 -28.12 12.81
C ALA A 242 18.95 -28.39 13.09
N GLY A 243 19.59 -27.48 13.82
CA GLY A 243 21.03 -27.53 14.08
C GLY A 243 21.84 -27.33 12.80
N GLU A 244 22.52 -28.38 12.34
CA GLU A 244 23.35 -28.35 11.12
C GLU A 244 22.78 -29.12 9.94
N ARG A 245 21.48 -29.44 9.98
CA ARG A 245 20.82 -30.21 8.92
C ARG A 245 19.45 -29.64 8.59
N THR A 246 19.07 -29.84 7.34
CA THR A 246 17.69 -29.73 6.88
C THR A 246 16.94 -30.98 7.33
N ALA A 247 15.82 -30.82 8.02
CA ALA A 247 14.95 -31.89 8.45
C ALA A 247 13.49 -31.57 8.09
N THR A 248 12.60 -32.57 8.15
CA THR A 248 11.17 -32.32 8.07
C THR A 248 10.62 -31.96 9.44
N GLY A 249 9.86 -30.88 9.53
CA GLY A 249 9.19 -30.43 10.75
C GLY A 249 7.94 -29.61 10.43
N ILE A 250 7.03 -29.45 11.38
CA ILE A 250 5.84 -28.62 11.20
C ILE A 250 6.26 -27.14 11.15
N GLY A 251 5.69 -26.39 10.20
CA GLY A 251 5.90 -24.95 10.12
C GLY A 251 7.17 -24.50 9.38
N GLY A 252 7.80 -25.39 8.60
CA GLY A 252 8.88 -25.01 7.68
C GLY A 252 8.50 -23.81 6.81
N GLY A 253 9.17 -22.66 7.01
CA GLY A 253 8.82 -21.37 6.40
C GLY A 253 8.51 -20.25 7.40
N ILE A 254 8.23 -20.57 8.66
CA ILE A 254 7.80 -19.57 9.66
C ILE A 254 8.85 -18.47 9.94
N CYS A 255 10.15 -18.77 9.82
CA CYS A 255 11.20 -17.77 9.97
C CYS A 255 11.12 -16.66 8.93
N GLN A 256 10.48 -16.90 7.78
CA GLN A 256 10.23 -15.84 6.80
C GLN A 256 9.23 -14.83 7.35
N VAL A 257 8.13 -15.28 7.94
CA VAL A 257 7.13 -14.40 8.57
C VAL A 257 7.74 -13.61 9.72
N SER A 258 8.60 -14.25 10.54
CA SER A 258 9.39 -13.56 11.58
C SER A 258 10.32 -12.50 10.97
N THR A 259 10.98 -12.82 9.86
CA THR A 259 11.84 -11.86 9.14
C THR A 259 11.03 -10.69 8.57
N THR A 260 9.84 -10.92 8.01
CA THR A 260 8.96 -9.85 7.54
C THR A 260 8.48 -8.96 8.69
N ALA A 261 8.06 -9.57 9.81
CA ALA A 261 7.65 -8.84 11.00
C ALA A 261 8.81 -8.04 11.61
N PHE A 262 10.01 -8.62 11.66
CA PHE A 262 11.24 -7.92 12.07
C PHE A 262 11.48 -6.68 11.21
N ARG A 263 11.46 -6.81 9.88
CA ARG A 263 11.67 -5.69 8.95
C ARG A 263 10.63 -4.58 9.18
N SER A 264 9.37 -4.97 9.37
CA SER A 264 8.26 -4.05 9.66
C SER A 264 8.46 -3.27 10.96
N LEU A 265 8.75 -3.97 12.05
CA LEU A 265 8.96 -3.37 13.38
C LEU A 265 10.25 -2.57 13.46
N TYR A 266 11.30 -3.00 12.78
CA TYR A 266 12.56 -2.28 12.66
C TYR A 266 12.40 -0.99 11.85
N ALA A 267 11.65 -1.02 10.74
CA ALA A 267 11.27 0.15 9.97
C ALA A 267 10.36 1.12 10.76
N ALA A 268 9.51 0.59 11.64
CA ALA A 268 8.72 1.39 12.59
C ALA A 268 9.55 2.06 13.70
N GLY A 269 10.87 1.85 13.70
CA GLY A 269 11.77 2.48 14.65
C GLY A 269 11.70 1.90 16.06
N LEU A 270 11.04 0.76 16.24
CA LEU A 270 10.87 0.16 17.56
C LEU A 270 12.22 -0.38 18.08
N PRO A 271 12.45 -0.31 19.42
CA PRO A 271 13.60 -0.94 20.05
C PRO A 271 13.56 -2.46 19.95
N ILE A 272 14.66 -3.06 19.48
CA ILE A 272 14.85 -4.51 19.48
C ILE A 272 15.15 -4.94 20.92
N ARG A 273 14.35 -5.88 21.45
CA ARG A 273 14.60 -6.51 22.75
C ARG A 273 15.27 -7.87 22.62
N GLU A 274 14.83 -8.65 21.63
CA GLU A 274 15.39 -9.96 21.33
C GLU A 274 15.36 -10.17 19.81
N ARG A 275 16.51 -10.43 19.21
CA ARG A 275 16.63 -10.81 17.80
C ARG A 275 17.87 -11.65 17.59
N ARG A 276 17.75 -12.66 16.75
CA ARG A 276 18.88 -13.44 16.26
C ARG A 276 18.76 -13.65 14.75
N ASN A 277 19.83 -13.38 14.02
CA ASN A 277 19.91 -13.70 12.59
C ASN A 277 20.06 -15.21 12.38
N HIS A 278 19.75 -15.69 11.18
CA HIS A 278 20.03 -17.05 10.75
C HIS A 278 21.54 -17.32 10.83
N SER A 279 21.89 -18.58 11.06
CA SER A 279 23.29 -18.98 11.22
C SER A 279 24.12 -18.76 9.95
N TYR A 280 23.49 -18.84 8.77
CA TYR A 280 24.11 -18.62 7.47
C TYR A 280 23.19 -17.73 6.61
N GLN A 281 23.74 -17.18 5.53
CA GLN A 281 23.00 -16.31 4.61
C GLN A 281 21.99 -17.15 3.82
N VAL A 282 20.71 -16.97 4.12
CA VAL A 282 19.62 -17.60 3.37
C VAL A 282 19.32 -16.74 2.15
N HIS A 283 19.56 -17.28 0.96
CA HIS A 283 19.58 -16.52 -0.29
C HIS A 283 18.35 -15.63 -0.52
N TYR A 284 17.15 -16.12 -0.23
CA TYR A 284 15.90 -15.39 -0.47
C TYR A 284 15.54 -14.34 0.61
N TYR A 285 16.41 -14.09 1.60
CA TYR A 285 16.27 -12.95 2.53
C TYR A 285 17.10 -11.74 2.13
N ASP A 286 17.28 -11.51 0.83
CA ASP A 286 17.90 -10.29 0.35
C ASP A 286 17.07 -9.03 0.77
N PRO A 287 17.74 -7.89 1.07
CA PRO A 287 19.16 -7.78 1.32
C PRO A 287 19.56 -8.45 2.65
N GLN A 288 20.72 -9.11 2.65
CA GLN A 288 21.26 -9.82 3.82
C GLN A 288 21.54 -8.84 4.98
N GLY A 289 21.50 -9.33 6.21
CA GLY A 289 21.67 -8.53 7.42
C GLY A 289 20.36 -8.17 8.13
N LEU A 290 19.21 -8.24 7.44
CA LEU A 290 17.88 -7.84 7.92
C LEU A 290 16.92 -9.03 8.13
N ASP A 291 17.42 -10.13 8.69
CA ASP A 291 16.64 -11.34 8.95
C ASP A 291 16.48 -11.63 10.45
N ALA A 292 15.44 -12.37 10.83
CA ALA A 292 15.22 -12.78 12.21
C ALA A 292 14.66 -14.19 12.24
N THR A 293 15.40 -15.10 12.87
CA THR A 293 15.04 -16.52 12.97
C THR A 293 14.39 -16.81 14.33
N ILE A 294 13.45 -17.75 14.34
CA ILE A 294 12.71 -18.18 15.54
C ILE A 294 12.72 -19.70 15.63
N TYR A 295 12.55 -20.22 16.84
CA TYR A 295 12.39 -21.65 17.09
C TYR A 295 11.62 -21.84 18.40
N GLN A 296 10.35 -22.21 18.32
CA GLN A 296 9.49 -22.28 19.50
C GLN A 296 9.87 -23.46 20.42
N PRO A 297 9.82 -23.27 21.75
CA PRO A 297 9.67 -22.00 22.47
C PRO A 297 11.01 -21.29 22.77
N SER A 298 12.15 -21.90 22.43
CA SER A 298 13.48 -21.50 22.94
C SER A 298 14.08 -20.25 22.30
N GLN A 299 13.57 -19.79 21.16
CA GLN A 299 14.07 -18.61 20.46
C GLN A 299 12.92 -17.78 19.88
N ASP A 300 12.90 -16.49 20.21
CA ASP A 300 11.83 -15.57 19.85
C ASP A 300 12.37 -14.32 19.15
N LEU A 301 11.45 -13.53 18.61
CA LEU A 301 11.67 -12.16 18.15
C LEU A 301 10.84 -11.22 19.02
N LYS A 302 11.51 -10.31 19.73
CA LYS A 302 10.85 -9.36 20.64
C LYS A 302 11.24 -7.92 20.38
N PHE A 303 10.25 -7.05 20.46
CA PHE A 303 10.39 -5.60 20.35
C PHE A 303 9.67 -4.94 21.51
N ASP A 304 10.20 -3.83 22.01
CA ASP A 304 9.45 -2.97 22.92
C ASP A 304 8.59 -1.99 22.10
N ASN A 305 7.33 -1.86 22.49
CA ASN A 305 6.41 -0.87 21.94
C ASN A 305 6.50 0.41 22.77
N ASP A 306 7.38 1.31 22.34
CA ASP A 306 7.64 2.60 22.96
C ASP A 306 6.79 3.75 22.36
N THR A 307 5.81 3.42 21.49
CA THR A 307 5.01 4.42 20.78
C THR A 307 4.00 5.16 21.67
N GLY A 308 3.80 4.69 22.91
CA GLY A 308 2.79 5.21 23.82
C GLY A 308 1.35 4.92 23.38
N GLY A 309 1.15 3.97 22.45
CA GLY A 309 -0.16 3.55 21.96
C GLY A 309 -0.16 2.11 21.44
N SER A 310 -1.29 1.70 20.88
CA SER A 310 -1.44 0.38 20.27
C SER A 310 -0.78 0.34 18.89
N LEU A 311 -0.40 -0.86 18.45
CA LEU A 311 0.05 -1.14 17.10
C LEU A 311 -1.05 -1.89 16.34
N TRP A 312 -1.19 -1.60 15.06
CA TRP A 312 -2.07 -2.32 14.16
C TRP A 312 -1.25 -2.95 13.05
N PHE A 313 -1.36 -4.26 12.90
CA PHE A 313 -0.70 -5.01 11.85
C PHE A 313 -1.66 -5.30 10.70
N GLN A 314 -1.14 -5.18 9.49
CA GLN A 314 -1.78 -5.68 8.27
C GLN A 314 -0.77 -6.54 7.54
N ALA A 315 -1.20 -7.74 7.15
CA ALA A 315 -0.41 -8.61 6.31
C ALA A 315 -1.17 -8.88 5.02
N ASP A 316 -0.45 -8.79 3.92
CA ASP A 316 -0.95 -9.12 2.59
C ASP A 316 0.14 -9.91 1.86
N TRP A 317 -0.28 -10.86 1.03
CA TRP A 317 0.63 -11.62 0.18
C TRP A 317 0.10 -11.70 -1.25
N ASP A 318 1.02 -11.82 -2.18
CA ASP A 318 0.77 -11.97 -3.60
C ASP A 318 1.51 -13.22 -4.08
N ASP A 319 0.76 -14.24 -4.46
CA ASP A 319 1.32 -15.51 -4.94
C ASP A 319 1.87 -15.43 -6.36
N ALA A 320 1.43 -14.46 -7.17
CA ALA A 320 1.98 -14.22 -8.50
C ALA A 320 3.38 -13.61 -8.39
N ASP A 321 3.56 -12.66 -7.47
CA ASP A 321 4.87 -12.04 -7.17
C ASP A 321 5.68 -12.83 -6.14
N ALA A 322 5.09 -13.88 -5.56
CA ALA A 322 5.60 -14.64 -4.42
C ALA A 322 6.12 -13.73 -3.29
N ARG A 323 5.34 -12.71 -2.91
CA ARG A 323 5.72 -11.66 -1.96
C ARG A 323 4.83 -11.68 -0.74
N LEU A 324 5.43 -11.61 0.45
CA LEU A 324 4.74 -11.36 1.72
C LEU A 324 5.12 -9.98 2.24
N SER A 325 4.10 -9.20 2.63
CA SER A 325 4.24 -7.86 3.18
C SER A 325 3.57 -7.79 4.55
N ILE A 326 4.21 -7.13 5.52
CA ILE A 326 3.60 -6.82 6.82
C ILE A 326 3.81 -5.33 7.08
N GLN A 327 2.71 -4.58 7.15
CA GLN A 327 2.70 -3.18 7.57
C GLN A 327 2.31 -3.07 9.04
N VAL A 328 2.88 -2.07 9.71
CA VAL A 328 2.52 -1.69 11.07
C VAL A 328 2.13 -0.22 11.12
N PHE A 329 1.01 0.04 11.79
CA PHE A 329 0.40 1.36 11.97
C PHE A 329 0.25 1.67 13.45
N GLY A 330 0.18 2.96 13.79
CA GLY A 330 0.03 3.40 15.17
C GLY A 330 -0.03 4.91 15.31
N LYS A 331 0.39 5.40 16.48
CA LYS A 331 0.50 6.83 16.75
C LYS A 331 1.66 7.45 15.96
N PRO A 332 1.53 8.71 15.50
CA PRO A 332 2.61 9.38 14.80
C PRO A 332 3.86 9.47 15.67
N ARG A 333 5.03 9.24 15.06
CA ARG A 333 6.32 9.47 15.71
C ARG A 333 6.91 10.80 15.22
N ALA A 334 7.58 11.51 16.12
CA ALA A 334 8.27 12.76 15.80
C ALA A 334 9.55 12.55 14.96
N GLU A 335 10.07 11.34 14.95
CA GLU A 335 11.28 10.94 14.23
C GLU A 335 10.87 10.15 12.98
N LEU A 336 11.49 10.48 11.85
CA LEU A 336 11.46 9.64 10.65
C LEU A 336 12.57 8.60 10.74
N VAL A 337 12.27 7.38 10.29
CA VAL A 337 13.22 6.25 10.32
C VAL A 337 13.78 6.04 8.92
N GLU A 338 15.10 6.05 8.79
CA GLU A 338 15.82 5.72 7.57
C GLU A 338 16.68 4.48 7.83
N ILE A 339 16.50 3.42 7.04
CA ILE A 339 17.36 2.23 7.08
C ILE A 339 18.32 2.32 5.90
N LEU A 340 19.62 2.40 6.20
CA LEU A 340 20.66 2.45 5.18
C LEU A 340 20.92 1.07 4.57
N ALA A 341 21.51 1.06 3.37
CA ALA A 341 21.90 -0.17 2.70
C ALA A 341 22.86 -1.01 3.58
N PRO A 342 22.70 -2.35 3.62
CA PRO A 342 23.61 -3.21 4.37
C PRO A 342 25.05 -3.11 3.87
N ARG A 343 25.99 -3.05 4.82
CA ARG A 343 27.43 -2.98 4.57
C ARG A 343 28.11 -4.27 5.03
N THR A 344 28.66 -5.02 4.09
CA THR A 344 29.47 -6.20 4.39
C THR A 344 30.85 -5.78 4.88
N LEU A 345 31.20 -6.15 6.11
CA LEU A 345 32.50 -5.85 6.72
C LEU A 345 33.54 -6.91 6.42
N LYS A 346 33.10 -8.17 6.42
CA LYS A 346 33.95 -9.35 6.27
C LYS A 346 33.16 -10.40 5.52
N THR A 347 33.83 -11.12 4.63
CA THR A 347 33.31 -12.30 3.95
C THR A 347 34.25 -13.48 4.17
N GLN A 348 33.71 -14.70 4.10
CA GLN A 348 34.46 -15.95 4.10
C GLN A 348 33.87 -16.85 3.02
N PRO A 349 34.69 -17.52 2.19
CA PRO A 349 34.19 -18.48 1.22
C PRO A 349 33.33 -19.57 1.88
N ALA A 350 32.39 -20.12 1.11
CA ALA A 350 31.61 -21.27 1.54
C ALA A 350 32.52 -22.46 1.88
N LEU A 351 32.03 -23.33 2.76
CA LEU A 351 32.74 -24.56 3.12
C LEU A 351 32.66 -25.58 1.97
N ALA A 352 33.60 -26.52 1.96
CA ALA A 352 33.56 -27.65 1.02
C ALA A 352 32.30 -28.50 1.20
N ASP A 353 31.86 -29.15 0.12
CA ASP A 353 30.66 -29.98 0.10
C ASP A 353 30.65 -31.00 1.27
N ARG A 354 29.50 -31.08 1.94
CA ARG A 354 29.26 -32.05 3.01
C ARG A 354 28.43 -33.20 2.46
N LEU A 355 28.99 -34.40 2.47
CA LEU A 355 28.29 -35.63 2.10
C LEU A 355 27.73 -36.28 3.37
N VAL A 356 26.43 -36.60 3.35
CA VAL A 356 25.74 -37.29 4.45
C VAL A 356 25.17 -38.59 3.89
N VAL A 357 25.61 -39.73 4.43
CA VAL A 357 25.09 -41.02 4.00
C VAL A 357 23.63 -41.14 4.44
N ASP A 358 22.75 -41.44 3.49
CA ASP A 358 21.32 -41.64 3.70
C ASP A 358 20.86 -42.90 2.97
N ARG A 359 20.35 -43.88 3.73
CA ARG A 359 19.89 -45.17 3.20
C ARG A 359 18.60 -45.08 2.38
N THR A 360 17.90 -43.94 2.42
CA THR A 360 16.74 -43.68 1.54
C THR A 360 17.17 -43.24 0.13
N VAL A 361 18.44 -42.85 -0.04
CA VAL A 361 19.02 -42.54 -1.35
C VAL A 361 19.61 -43.81 -1.96
N ALA A 362 19.25 -44.11 -3.21
CA ALA A 362 19.74 -45.30 -3.90
C ALA A 362 21.28 -45.31 -4.01
N PRO A 363 21.95 -46.48 -3.91
CA PRO A 363 23.40 -46.58 -4.05
C PRO A 363 23.95 -45.87 -5.29
N GLY A 364 25.05 -45.12 -5.13
CA GLY A 364 25.66 -44.34 -6.21
C GLY A 364 24.91 -43.06 -6.62
N ARG A 365 23.77 -42.73 -6.00
CA ARG A 365 23.04 -41.48 -6.23
C ARG A 365 23.34 -40.46 -5.14
N ARG A 366 23.18 -39.18 -5.48
CA ARG A 366 23.19 -38.07 -4.53
C ARG A 366 22.02 -37.12 -4.75
N VAL A 367 21.53 -36.52 -3.66
CA VAL A 367 20.47 -35.51 -3.64
C VAL A 367 20.98 -34.30 -2.87
N GLN A 368 20.97 -33.12 -3.47
CA GLN A 368 21.31 -31.89 -2.77
C GLN A 368 20.13 -31.44 -1.90
N VAL A 369 20.40 -31.15 -0.63
CA VAL A 369 19.38 -30.74 0.36
C VAL A 369 19.68 -29.40 1.01
N ASP A 370 20.85 -28.83 0.73
CA ASP A 370 21.21 -27.48 1.14
C ASP A 370 22.25 -26.86 0.18
N TRP A 371 22.32 -25.54 0.15
CA TRP A 371 23.13 -24.78 -0.79
C TRP A 371 24.19 -23.97 -0.08
N ALA A 372 25.40 -23.99 -0.64
CA ALA A 372 26.54 -23.25 -0.13
C ALA A 372 26.22 -21.75 -0.01
N ALA A 373 26.62 -21.17 1.11
CA ALA A 373 26.54 -19.74 1.35
C ALA A 373 27.86 -19.24 1.93
N PRO A 374 28.39 -18.09 1.47
CA PRO A 374 29.57 -17.52 2.10
C PRO A 374 29.24 -17.11 3.54
N GLY A 375 30.26 -17.12 4.40
CA GLY A 375 30.17 -16.45 5.70
C GLY A 375 30.25 -14.95 5.50
N ALA A 376 29.61 -14.18 6.39
CA ALA A 376 29.70 -12.73 6.33
C ALA A 376 29.45 -12.07 7.69
N THR A 377 30.05 -10.92 7.92
CA THR A 377 29.60 -9.97 8.94
C THR A 377 29.02 -8.75 8.25
N ILE A 378 27.75 -8.46 8.48
CA ILE A 378 27.01 -7.40 7.82
C ILE A 378 26.47 -6.44 8.87
N GLU A 379 26.62 -5.15 8.63
CA GLU A 379 26.05 -4.08 9.45
C GLU A 379 25.00 -3.29 8.67
N VAL A 380 23.92 -2.93 9.35
CA VAL A 380 22.86 -2.07 8.82
C VAL A 380 22.63 -0.93 9.80
N VAL A 381 22.79 0.30 9.34
CA VAL A 381 22.55 1.48 10.17
C VAL A 381 21.11 1.94 10.00
N ARG A 382 20.43 2.19 11.11
CA ARG A 382 19.11 2.84 11.14
C ARG A 382 19.26 4.21 11.79
N ARG A 383 18.83 5.25 11.08
CA ARG A 383 18.87 6.65 11.52
C ARG A 383 17.47 7.12 11.87
N PHE A 384 17.40 7.96 12.89
CA PHE A 384 16.21 8.66 13.33
C PHE A 384 16.44 10.14 13.09
N THR A 385 15.60 10.72 12.25
CA THR A 385 15.75 12.11 11.79
C THR A 385 14.56 12.93 12.27
N LYS A 386 14.83 14.11 12.83
CA LYS A 386 13.82 15.08 13.23
C LYS A 386 14.20 16.44 12.64
N ASN A 387 13.26 17.09 11.94
CA ASN A 387 13.50 18.37 11.27
C ASN A 387 14.74 18.37 10.34
N GLY A 388 14.97 17.26 9.63
CA GLY A 388 16.10 17.10 8.72
C GLY A 388 17.45 16.79 9.38
N GLN A 389 17.53 16.68 10.71
CA GLN A 389 18.75 16.36 11.44
C GLN A 389 18.67 14.97 12.07
N VAL A 390 19.76 14.21 11.99
CA VAL A 390 19.87 12.92 12.69
C VAL A 390 19.96 13.17 14.18
N VAL A 391 18.96 12.71 14.93
CA VAL A 391 18.90 12.85 16.40
C VAL A 391 19.36 11.59 17.11
N ARG A 392 19.29 10.45 16.44
CA ARG A 392 19.70 9.14 16.98
C ARG A 392 20.03 8.20 15.84
N SER A 393 20.92 7.24 16.08
CA SER A 393 21.15 6.11 15.20
C SER A 393 21.44 4.85 15.99
N ASP A 394 21.13 3.71 15.39
CA ASP A 394 21.58 2.40 15.86
C ASP A 394 22.16 1.58 14.71
N THR A 395 22.99 0.61 15.06
CA THR A 395 23.64 -0.29 14.11
C THR A 395 23.24 -1.71 14.43
N LEU A 396 22.52 -2.34 13.52
CA LEU A 396 22.23 -3.76 13.54
C LEU A 396 23.43 -4.52 12.98
N ARG A 397 23.94 -5.51 13.71
CA ARG A 397 25.00 -6.39 13.26
C ARG A 397 24.50 -7.83 13.13
N SER A 398 24.82 -8.45 11.99
CA SER A 398 24.47 -9.84 11.68
C SER A 398 25.73 -10.60 11.31
N VAL A 399 25.93 -11.76 11.92
CA VAL A 399 27.11 -12.62 11.70
C VAL A 399 26.67 -13.97 11.20
N TYR A 400 27.11 -14.32 10.00
CA TYR A 400 26.81 -15.55 9.29
C TYR A 400 28.07 -16.40 9.17
N ARG A 401 27.98 -17.68 9.54
CA ARG A 401 29.04 -18.66 9.28
C ARG A 401 29.01 -19.09 7.82
N PRO A 402 30.16 -19.45 7.22
CA PRO A 402 30.15 -20.09 5.91
C PRO A 402 29.41 -21.43 5.99
N TRP A 403 28.71 -21.76 4.91
CA TRP A 403 27.82 -22.91 4.82
C TRP A 403 28.16 -23.74 3.58
N PRO A 404 28.26 -25.07 3.68
CA PRO A 404 28.57 -25.92 2.55
C PRO A 404 27.33 -26.24 1.71
N ASN A 405 27.51 -26.75 0.50
CA ASN A 405 26.46 -27.57 -0.08
C ASN A 405 26.32 -28.85 0.75
N ILE A 406 25.09 -29.31 0.96
CA ILE A 406 24.85 -30.59 1.65
C ILE A 406 24.22 -31.55 0.66
N TYR A 407 24.86 -32.70 0.46
CA TYR A 407 24.37 -33.79 -0.36
C TYR A 407 24.07 -35.02 0.50
N LEU A 408 22.84 -35.53 0.40
CA LEU A 408 22.51 -36.88 0.83
C LEU A 408 23.04 -37.86 -0.22
N VAL A 409 23.81 -38.87 0.18
CA VAL A 409 24.39 -39.87 -0.72
C VAL A 409 23.94 -41.27 -0.33
N GLY A 410 23.62 -42.09 -1.33
CA GLY A 410 23.32 -43.50 -1.09
C GLY A 410 24.55 -44.25 -0.57
N PRO A 411 24.39 -45.29 0.25
CA PRO A 411 25.51 -46.09 0.73
C PRO A 411 26.30 -46.66 -0.45
N SER A 412 27.62 -46.72 -0.29
CA SER A 412 28.47 -47.51 -1.20
C SER A 412 28.05 -48.98 -1.09
N ASN A 413 27.87 -49.64 -2.24
CA ASN A 413 27.57 -51.07 -2.30
C ASN A 413 28.61 -51.91 -1.56
#